data_AF-A0A0J7K312-F1
#
_entry.id   AF-A0A0J7K312-F1
#
_cell.length_a   1.000
_cell.length_b   1.000
_cell.length_c   1.000
_cell.angle_alpha   90.00
_cell.angle_beta   90.00
_cell.angle_gamma   90.00
#
_symmetry.space_group_name_H-M   'P 1'
#
loop_
_entity.id
_entity.type
_entity.pdbx_description
1 polymer ?
#
loop_
_entity_poly.entity_id
_entity_poly.type
_entity_poly.pdbx_seq_one_letter_code
_entity_poly.pdbx_strand_id
1 'polypeptide(L)'
;MLREHKDIDRHSHWSDCKKKLESDWRYRVVESASTREDWFRDYVRILKDERKKEKEKDKDHRHREKDHKTEKKDRDRKDSDKGKETKSNKDRTDKDNTKEKKQRKSEAPAEENGKEKKETVIEKESGEIEESDDKSLKKENDKEEGDDHSDSEEDREKQKRERERRAEASLREREREVQRTLATHLRDRDKERQHHRHTEAVQHFSALLADLVRNGDLAWREAKRQLRKDHRWELAESLDREEKERLFNEHIEQLGRKKRDKFRELLDEVGASTELTASWKDIKKSLKDDPRYLKFSSSDRKCEKEFKEYIKDKLVAAKADFRELLQ
;
A
#
# COMPACT_ATOMS: atom_id res chain seq x y z
N MET A 1 12.28 32.28 -7.77
CA MET A 1 12.41 32.83 -9.13
C MET A 1 11.73 31.90 -10.15
N LEU A 2 12.38 30.87 -10.72
CA LEU A 2 11.80 30.08 -11.83
C LEU A 2 10.44 29.41 -11.56
N ARG A 3 10.15 28.98 -10.32
CA ARG A 3 8.84 28.40 -9.93
C ARG A 3 7.74 29.44 -9.65
N GLU A 4 8.06 30.72 -9.54
CA GLU A 4 7.07 31.79 -9.34
C GLU A 4 6.50 32.30 -10.68
N HIS A 5 7.27 32.19 -11.76
CA HIS A 5 6.85 32.51 -13.12
C HIS A 5 5.95 31.42 -13.71
N LYS A 6 4.63 31.60 -13.56
CA LYS A 6 3.60 30.70 -14.10
C LYS A 6 3.54 30.64 -15.64
N ASP A 7 4.24 31.54 -16.32
CA ASP A 7 4.39 31.61 -17.77
C ASP A 7 5.61 30.84 -18.31
N ILE A 8 6.38 30.16 -17.46
CA ILE A 8 7.45 29.23 -17.87
C ILE A 8 6.90 27.80 -17.89
N ASP A 9 6.70 27.27 -19.09
CA ASP A 9 6.17 25.94 -19.36
C ASP A 9 7.25 24.93 -19.81
N ARG A 10 6.83 23.71 -20.17
CA ARG A 10 7.73 22.65 -20.67
C ARG A 10 8.31 22.88 -22.08
N HIS A 11 7.92 23.92 -22.80
CA HIS A 11 8.44 24.29 -24.13
C HIS A 11 9.20 25.61 -24.13
N SER A 12 9.07 26.41 -23.07
CA SER A 12 9.61 27.76 -22.96
C SER A 12 11.11 27.81 -23.22
N HIS A 13 11.53 28.70 -24.12
CA HIS A 13 12.91 28.84 -24.55
C HIS A 13 13.65 29.91 -23.73
N TRP A 14 14.95 29.68 -23.53
CA TRP A 14 15.78 30.53 -22.67
C TRP A 14 15.81 31.99 -23.14
N SER A 15 15.82 32.24 -24.45
CA SER A 15 15.77 33.58 -25.06
C SER A 15 14.61 34.45 -24.56
N ASP A 16 13.46 33.82 -24.31
CA ASP A 16 12.19 34.50 -24.12
C ASP A 16 11.93 34.71 -22.62
N CYS A 17 12.37 33.75 -21.80
CA CYS A 17 12.39 33.86 -20.35
C CYS A 17 13.47 34.81 -19.86
N LYS A 18 14.68 34.79 -20.45
CA LYS A 18 15.83 35.60 -20.03
C LYS A 18 15.47 37.09 -19.83
N LYS A 19 14.81 37.71 -20.80
CA LYS A 19 14.38 39.12 -20.74
C LYS A 19 13.41 39.44 -19.59
N LYS A 20 12.60 38.46 -19.16
CA LYS A 20 11.67 38.59 -18.03
C LYS A 20 12.36 38.41 -16.68
N LEU A 21 13.41 37.59 -16.65
CA LEU A 21 14.15 37.25 -15.43
C LEU A 21 15.29 38.24 -15.12
N GLU A 22 15.76 39.01 -16.11
CA GLU A 22 16.86 39.97 -15.97
C GLU A 22 16.61 41.11 -14.95
N SER A 23 15.35 41.36 -14.59
CA SER A 23 14.93 42.29 -13.54
C SER A 23 14.98 41.71 -12.12
N ASP A 24 15.00 40.39 -11.95
CA ASP A 24 15.02 39.74 -10.63
C ASP A 24 16.43 39.82 -10.01
N TRP A 25 16.53 40.30 -8.77
CA TRP A 25 17.81 40.38 -8.05
C TRP A 25 18.48 39.00 -7.93
N ARG A 26 17.70 37.92 -7.83
CA ARG A 26 18.18 36.52 -7.73
C ARG A 26 18.74 36.01 -9.05
N TYR A 27 18.31 36.55 -10.19
CA TYR A 27 18.96 36.31 -11.49
C TYR A 27 20.31 37.03 -11.54
N ARG A 28 20.34 38.30 -11.13
CA ARG A 28 21.55 39.14 -11.17
C ARG A 28 22.69 38.59 -10.30
N VAL A 29 22.38 38.05 -9.13
CA VAL A 29 23.34 37.41 -8.19
C VAL A 29 24.10 36.21 -8.79
N VAL A 30 23.53 35.49 -9.75
CA VAL A 30 24.21 34.36 -10.40
C VAL A 30 25.11 34.90 -11.51
N GLU A 31 26.38 35.17 -11.26
CA GLU A 31 27.24 35.88 -12.22
C GLU A 31 27.45 35.12 -13.56
N SER A 32 27.52 33.79 -13.50
CA SER A 32 27.76 32.93 -14.67
C SER A 32 26.52 32.77 -15.56
N ALA A 33 26.61 33.28 -16.79
CA ALA A 33 25.52 33.22 -17.78
C ALA A 33 25.17 31.79 -18.23
N SER A 34 26.15 30.88 -18.32
CA SER A 34 25.90 29.46 -18.62
C SER A 34 25.18 28.78 -17.47
N THR A 35 25.60 29.02 -16.23
CA THR A 35 24.99 28.43 -15.03
C THR A 35 23.52 28.85 -14.88
N ARG A 36 23.18 30.11 -15.21
CA ARG A 36 21.78 30.57 -15.30
C ARG A 36 20.97 29.75 -16.32
N GLU A 37 21.55 29.49 -17.49
CA GLU A 37 20.91 28.74 -18.57
C GLU A 37 20.76 27.25 -18.26
N ASP A 38 21.78 26.62 -17.65
CA ASP A 38 21.74 25.23 -17.23
C ASP A 38 20.65 24.98 -16.18
N TRP A 39 20.51 25.87 -15.20
CA TRP A 39 19.43 25.79 -14.21
C TRP A 39 18.03 25.98 -14.83
N PHE A 40 17.92 26.80 -15.87
CA PHE A 40 16.69 26.91 -16.66
C PHE A 40 16.39 25.63 -17.47
N ARG A 41 17.40 25.06 -18.13
CA ARG A 41 17.30 23.80 -18.89
C ARG A 41 16.93 22.62 -17.99
N ASP A 42 17.47 22.57 -16.78
CA ASP A 42 17.14 21.59 -15.76
C ASP A 42 15.71 21.78 -15.21
N TYR A 43 15.27 23.02 -14.97
CA TYR A 43 13.89 23.31 -14.57
C TYR A 43 12.88 22.88 -15.65
N VAL A 44 13.15 23.19 -16.92
CA VAL A 44 12.32 22.75 -18.06
C VAL A 44 12.36 21.21 -18.22
N ARG A 45 13.45 20.53 -17.83
CA ARG A 45 13.50 19.06 -17.76
C ARG A 45 12.59 18.53 -16.64
N ILE A 46 12.65 19.11 -15.45
CA ILE A 46 11.78 18.75 -14.31
C ILE A 46 10.30 18.89 -14.69
N LEU A 47 9.89 19.98 -15.35
CA LEU A 47 8.50 20.16 -15.83
C LEU A 47 8.08 19.10 -16.86
N LYS A 48 9.01 18.59 -17.70
CA LYS A 48 8.74 17.47 -18.62
C LYS A 48 8.58 16.15 -17.87
N ASP A 49 9.43 15.91 -16.88
CA ASP A 49 9.42 14.66 -16.09
C ASP A 49 8.26 14.59 -15.09
N GLU A 50 7.87 15.71 -14.47
CA GLU A 50 6.64 15.83 -13.66
C GLU A 50 5.40 15.46 -14.52
N ARG A 51 5.24 16.05 -15.71
CA ARG A 51 4.15 15.76 -16.65
C ARG A 51 4.21 14.34 -17.25
N LYS A 52 5.40 13.74 -17.34
CA LYS A 52 5.58 12.32 -17.74
C LYS A 52 5.13 11.39 -16.61
N LYS A 53 5.56 11.67 -15.37
CA LYS A 53 5.23 10.90 -14.17
C LYS A 53 3.73 10.94 -13.84
N GLU A 54 3.07 12.07 -14.09
CA GLU A 54 1.61 12.22 -14.06
C GLU A 54 0.93 11.27 -15.07
N LYS A 55 1.37 11.26 -16.33
CA LYS A 55 0.85 10.36 -17.37
C LYS A 55 1.06 8.87 -17.06
N GLU A 56 2.20 8.49 -16.48
CA GLU A 56 2.42 7.09 -16.07
C GLU A 56 1.50 6.67 -14.92
N LYS A 57 1.27 7.52 -13.91
CA LYS A 57 0.28 7.26 -12.85
C LYS A 57 -1.15 7.08 -13.40
N ASP A 58 -1.53 7.93 -14.35
CA ASP A 58 -2.83 7.90 -15.02
C ASP A 58 -2.99 6.65 -15.93
N LYS A 59 -1.91 6.12 -16.52
CA LYS A 59 -1.90 4.80 -17.16
C LYS A 59 -2.05 3.66 -16.14
N ASP A 60 -1.26 3.69 -15.07
CA ASP A 60 -1.24 2.65 -14.02
C ASP A 60 -2.61 2.49 -13.36
N HIS A 61 -3.26 3.61 -13.00
CA HIS A 61 -4.63 3.61 -12.49
C HIS A 61 -5.61 2.94 -13.46
N ARG A 62 -5.56 3.28 -14.76
CA ARG A 62 -6.40 2.65 -15.79
C ARG A 62 -6.02 1.21 -16.13
N HIS A 63 -4.80 0.77 -15.82
CA HIS A 63 -4.43 -0.64 -15.91
C HIS A 63 -5.10 -1.41 -14.77
N ARG A 64 -4.86 -0.96 -13.53
CA ARG A 64 -5.41 -1.56 -12.31
C ARG A 64 -6.94 -1.57 -12.28
N GLU A 65 -7.60 -0.55 -12.84
CA GLU A 65 -9.06 -0.50 -13.02
C GLU A 65 -9.53 -1.56 -14.03
N LYS A 66 -8.81 -1.75 -15.15
CA LYS A 66 -9.09 -2.82 -16.12
C LYS A 66 -8.88 -4.20 -15.50
N ASP A 67 -7.84 -4.40 -14.70
CA ASP A 67 -7.54 -5.65 -14.01
C ASP A 67 -8.64 -6.00 -13.01
N HIS A 68 -9.10 -5.04 -12.19
CA HIS A 68 -10.27 -5.23 -11.34
C HIS A 68 -11.55 -5.56 -12.13
N LYS A 69 -11.70 -4.99 -13.34
CA LYS A 69 -12.86 -5.22 -14.21
C LYS A 69 -12.82 -6.56 -14.95
N THR A 70 -11.64 -7.06 -15.33
CA THR A 70 -11.47 -8.42 -15.86
C THR A 70 -11.62 -9.45 -14.76
N GLU A 71 -11.00 -9.26 -13.59
CA GLU A 71 -11.21 -10.12 -12.42
C GLU A 71 -12.69 -10.23 -12.05
N LYS A 72 -13.43 -9.11 -11.99
CA LYS A 72 -14.87 -9.15 -11.73
C LYS A 72 -15.61 -9.95 -12.81
N LYS A 73 -15.35 -9.68 -14.09
CA LYS A 73 -15.98 -10.38 -15.22
C LYS A 73 -15.68 -11.89 -15.22
N ASP A 74 -14.50 -12.32 -14.81
CA ASP A 74 -14.12 -13.72 -14.76
C ASP A 74 -14.64 -14.44 -13.50
N ARG A 75 -14.86 -13.71 -12.39
CA ARG A 75 -15.68 -14.19 -11.26
C ARG A 75 -17.15 -14.37 -11.69
N ASP A 76 -17.74 -13.36 -12.34
CA ASP A 76 -19.12 -13.40 -12.85
C ASP A 76 -19.33 -14.57 -13.84
N ARG A 77 -18.36 -14.83 -14.73
CA ARG A 77 -18.33 -16.00 -15.62
C ARG A 77 -18.29 -17.32 -14.86
N LYS A 78 -17.47 -17.42 -13.81
CA LYS A 78 -17.26 -18.65 -13.04
C LYS A 78 -18.48 -19.05 -12.21
N ASP A 79 -19.23 -18.09 -11.69
CA ASP A 79 -20.54 -18.36 -11.07
C ASP A 79 -21.62 -18.64 -12.13
N SER A 80 -21.53 -18.05 -13.32
CA SER A 80 -22.42 -18.37 -14.45
C SER A 80 -22.30 -19.83 -14.91
N ASP A 81 -21.08 -20.39 -14.99
CA ASP A 81 -20.87 -21.80 -15.36
C ASP A 81 -21.34 -22.77 -14.27
N LYS A 82 -21.09 -22.48 -12.98
CA LYS A 82 -21.74 -23.23 -11.88
C LYS A 82 -23.27 -23.19 -11.95
N GLY A 83 -23.83 -22.07 -12.41
CA GLY A 83 -25.24 -21.90 -12.70
C GLY A 83 -25.75 -22.72 -13.90
N LYS A 84 -24.87 -23.26 -14.76
CA LYS A 84 -25.22 -24.16 -15.86
C LYS A 84 -25.08 -25.63 -15.48
N GLU A 85 -24.03 -26.03 -14.76
CA GLU A 85 -23.90 -27.39 -14.24
C GLU A 85 -25.08 -27.78 -13.34
N THR A 86 -25.62 -26.82 -12.59
CA THR A 86 -26.83 -27.01 -11.78
C THR A 86 -28.15 -27.00 -12.58
N LYS A 87 -28.12 -26.67 -13.88
CA LYS A 87 -29.31 -26.66 -14.77
C LYS A 87 -29.36 -27.81 -15.77
N SER A 88 -28.22 -28.35 -16.21
CA SER A 88 -28.21 -29.50 -17.14
C SER A 88 -28.88 -30.76 -16.57
N ASN A 89 -29.00 -30.87 -15.24
CA ASN A 89 -29.77 -31.91 -14.56
C ASN A 89 -31.27 -31.62 -14.40
N LYS A 90 -31.78 -30.46 -14.84
CA LYS A 90 -33.21 -30.11 -14.74
C LYS A 90 -33.89 -29.88 -16.11
N ASP A 91 -33.14 -29.44 -17.12
CA ASP A 91 -33.68 -29.21 -18.48
C ASP A 91 -33.79 -30.54 -19.30
N ARG A 92 -34.48 -31.54 -18.73
CA ARG A 92 -34.96 -32.75 -19.45
C ARG A 92 -36.48 -32.81 -19.61
N THR A 93 -37.20 -31.84 -19.05
CA THR A 93 -38.66 -31.71 -19.11
C THR A 93 -39.05 -30.36 -19.69
N ASP A 94 -39.80 -30.40 -20.79
CA ASP A 94 -40.83 -29.42 -21.18
C ASP A 94 -40.39 -28.02 -21.62
N LYS A 95 -39.68 -28.03 -22.76
CA LYS A 95 -40.20 -27.42 -24.00
C LYS A 95 -41.71 -27.05 -23.94
N ASP A 96 -42.06 -25.76 -23.95
CA ASP A 96 -42.33 -25.04 -25.21
C ASP A 96 -42.48 -23.50 -25.03
N ASN A 97 -42.51 -22.80 -26.17
CA ASN A 97 -42.91 -21.41 -26.51
C ASN A 97 -43.22 -20.29 -25.47
N THR A 98 -43.08 -18.98 -25.75
CA THR A 98 -42.25 -18.12 -26.65
C THR A 98 -42.91 -16.73 -26.76
N LYS A 99 -42.20 -15.63 -26.38
CA LYS A 99 -42.47 -14.21 -26.74
C LYS A 99 -43.82 -13.60 -26.25
N GLU A 100 -44.08 -12.29 -26.15
CA GLU A 100 -43.35 -10.99 -26.22
C GLU A 100 -44.25 -9.93 -25.49
N LYS A 101 -44.09 -8.59 -25.43
CA LYS A 101 -43.26 -7.56 -26.10
C LYS A 101 -43.28 -6.24 -25.26
N LYS A 102 -42.13 -5.55 -25.09
CA LYS A 102 -42.04 -4.07 -24.85
C LYS A 102 -42.65 -3.53 -23.51
N GLN A 103 -42.45 -2.28 -23.04
CA GLN A 103 -41.74 -1.08 -23.58
C GLN A 103 -41.24 -0.08 -22.50
N ARG A 104 -40.07 0.57 -22.72
CA ARG A 104 -39.59 1.90 -22.19
C ARG A 104 -39.35 2.05 -20.65
N LYS A 105 -38.28 2.70 -20.14
CA LYS A 105 -37.75 4.11 -20.19
C LYS A 105 -38.48 5.03 -19.17
N SER A 106 -37.87 5.84 -18.28
CA SER A 106 -36.51 6.44 -18.25
C SER A 106 -36.00 6.86 -16.84
N GLU A 107 -34.67 7.08 -16.73
CA GLU A 107 -33.98 8.14 -15.93
C GLU A 107 -33.81 8.03 -14.38
N ALA A 108 -32.92 8.89 -13.84
CA ALA A 108 -32.31 8.96 -12.47
C ALA A 108 -31.99 10.48 -12.14
N PRO A 109 -31.35 10.96 -11.03
CA PRO A 109 -30.42 10.37 -10.02
C PRO A 109 -31.06 10.33 -8.59
N ALA A 110 -30.44 10.37 -7.39
CA ALA A 110 -29.06 10.58 -6.87
C ALA A 110 -28.76 9.63 -5.66
N GLU A 111 -27.66 9.60 -4.89
CA GLU A 111 -26.87 10.56 -4.04
C GLU A 111 -27.67 11.19 -2.86
N GLU A 112 -27.14 11.32 -1.62
CA GLU A 112 -25.73 11.29 -1.16
C GLU A 112 -25.50 10.61 0.24
N ASN A 113 -24.36 10.93 0.91
CA ASN A 113 -23.83 10.42 2.20
C ASN A 113 -24.75 10.63 3.43
N GLY A 114 -24.50 10.06 4.62
CA GLY A 114 -23.45 9.10 5.06
C GLY A 114 -22.87 9.41 6.46
N LYS A 115 -22.36 8.39 7.18
CA LYS A 115 -21.79 8.43 8.56
C LYS A 115 -22.83 8.75 9.68
N GLU A 116 -22.57 8.59 10.98
CA GLU A 116 -21.33 8.21 11.73
C GLU A 116 -21.65 7.28 12.92
N LYS A 117 -20.64 6.79 13.67
CA LYS A 117 -20.81 5.86 14.81
C LYS A 117 -20.91 6.58 16.17
N LYS A 118 -21.77 6.09 17.07
CA LYS A 118 -21.43 5.97 18.50
C LYS A 118 -22.22 4.88 19.21
N GLU A 119 -21.67 4.39 20.32
CA GLU A 119 -22.23 3.31 21.14
C GLU A 119 -23.00 3.86 22.36
N THR A 120 -24.04 3.15 22.77
CA THR A 120 -24.44 3.00 24.19
C THR A 120 -25.09 1.63 24.39
N VAL A 121 -25.01 1.12 25.61
CA VAL A 121 -25.62 -0.13 26.08
C VAL A 121 -26.56 0.21 27.24
N ILE A 122 -27.74 -0.43 27.35
CA ILE A 122 -28.42 -0.86 28.58
C ILE A 122 -29.75 -1.59 28.22
N GLU A 123 -30.42 -2.16 29.23
CA GLU A 123 -31.35 -3.29 29.13
C GLU A 123 -32.86 -2.96 29.08
N LYS A 124 -33.65 -3.98 28.69
CA LYS A 124 -34.95 -4.41 29.26
C LYS A 124 -36.25 -3.61 29.05
N GLU A 125 -37.34 -4.37 29.23
CA GLU A 125 -38.75 -4.00 29.48
C GLU A 125 -39.49 -3.21 28.38
N SER A 126 -40.83 -3.19 28.33
CA SER A 126 -41.84 -4.26 28.57
C SER A 126 -43.22 -3.72 28.17
N GLY A 127 -44.06 -4.53 27.51
CA GLY A 127 -45.37 -4.06 27.05
C GLY A 127 -45.28 -2.99 25.94
N GLU A 128 -46.37 -2.39 25.49
CA GLU A 128 -47.78 -2.77 25.71
C GLU A 128 -48.61 -2.38 24.47
N ILE A 129 -49.90 -2.73 24.44
CA ILE A 129 -50.78 -2.46 23.29
C ILE A 129 -51.54 -1.16 23.52
N GLU A 130 -51.43 -0.20 22.59
CA GLU A 130 -52.43 0.84 22.41
C GLU A 130 -52.82 0.97 20.93
N GLU A 131 -54.13 0.96 20.67
CA GLU A 131 -54.72 1.44 19.43
C GLU A 131 -54.96 2.95 19.57
N SER A 132 -54.81 3.71 18.48
CA SER A 132 -55.36 5.07 18.39
C SER A 132 -56.23 5.21 17.15
N ASP A 133 -57.47 5.63 17.37
CA ASP A 133 -58.43 6.10 16.38
C ASP A 133 -57.84 7.29 15.59
N ASP A 134 -58.09 7.35 14.27
CA ASP A 134 -58.22 8.63 13.56
C ASP A 134 -59.44 8.56 12.63
N LYS A 135 -60.37 9.50 12.80
CA LYS A 135 -61.66 9.55 12.09
C LYS A 135 -61.74 10.78 11.20
N SER A 136 -61.22 10.64 9.98
CA SER A 136 -61.44 11.64 8.93
C SER A 136 -62.76 11.39 8.20
N LEU A 137 -63.79 12.17 8.56
CA LEU A 137 -65.09 12.15 7.86
C LEU A 137 -65.04 13.01 6.59
N LYS A 138 -65.14 12.38 5.43
CA LYS A 138 -65.71 13.01 4.22
C LYS A 138 -66.59 12.03 3.45
N LYS A 139 -67.81 12.47 3.15
CA LYS A 139 -68.83 11.71 2.42
C LYS A 139 -69.27 12.52 1.21
N GLU A 140 -68.87 12.07 0.04
CA GLU A 140 -69.61 12.31 -1.20
C GLU A 140 -69.84 10.94 -1.87
N ASN A 141 -70.87 10.87 -2.70
CA ASN A 141 -71.48 9.60 -3.13
C ASN A 141 -71.90 9.76 -4.59
N ASP A 142 -71.29 8.99 -5.48
CA ASP A 142 -71.87 8.62 -6.76
C ASP A 142 -71.61 7.14 -7.05
N LYS A 143 -72.39 6.59 -7.98
CA LYS A 143 -72.48 5.16 -8.27
C LYS A 143 -71.80 4.79 -9.58
N GLU A 144 -71.53 3.47 -9.70
CA GLU A 144 -71.24 2.74 -10.94
C GLU A 144 -69.88 3.12 -11.58
N GLU A 145 -69.11 2.20 -12.16
CA GLU A 145 -69.30 0.76 -12.38
C GLU A 145 -68.29 -0.09 -11.57
N GLY A 146 -68.37 -1.43 -11.66
CA GLY A 146 -67.56 -2.35 -10.86
C GLY A 146 -66.30 -2.88 -11.56
N ASP A 147 -65.36 -3.34 -10.75
CA ASP A 147 -64.39 -4.38 -11.13
C ASP A 147 -64.29 -5.40 -9.98
N ASP A 148 -64.32 -6.69 -10.31
CA ASP A 148 -64.39 -7.79 -9.33
C ASP A 148 -62.97 -8.23 -8.95
N HIS A 149 -62.30 -7.47 -8.08
CA HIS A 149 -61.07 -7.98 -7.46
C HIS A 149 -61.37 -8.91 -6.28
N SER A 150 -61.91 -10.08 -6.64
CA SER A 150 -61.99 -11.23 -5.75
C SER A 150 -60.60 -11.58 -5.20
N ASP A 151 -60.43 -11.46 -3.88
CA ASP A 151 -59.25 -11.91 -3.13
C ASP A 151 -59.24 -13.44 -3.06
N SER A 152 -59.00 -14.04 -4.23
CA SER A 152 -59.00 -15.48 -4.48
C SER A 152 -57.98 -16.18 -3.60
N GLU A 153 -58.30 -17.41 -3.16
CA GLU A 153 -57.36 -18.25 -2.41
C GLU A 153 -56.04 -18.45 -3.18
N GLU A 154 -56.07 -18.41 -4.52
CA GLU A 154 -54.87 -18.46 -5.35
C GLU A 154 -53.92 -17.28 -5.14
N ASP A 155 -54.43 -16.05 -5.01
CA ASP A 155 -53.59 -14.86 -4.81
C ASP A 155 -53.04 -14.79 -3.37
N ARG A 156 -53.82 -15.25 -2.39
CA ARG A 156 -53.35 -15.47 -1.01
C ARG A 156 -52.25 -16.53 -0.95
N GLU A 157 -52.41 -17.66 -1.65
CA GLU A 157 -51.39 -18.71 -1.69
C GLU A 157 -50.13 -18.26 -2.45
N LYS A 158 -50.29 -17.53 -3.55
CA LYS A 158 -49.21 -16.91 -4.34
C LYS A 158 -48.41 -15.90 -3.52
N GLN A 159 -49.07 -15.03 -2.73
CA GLN A 159 -48.40 -14.17 -1.76
C GLN A 159 -47.64 -14.98 -0.69
N LYS A 160 -48.24 -16.04 -0.14
CA LYS A 160 -47.59 -16.92 0.84
C LYS A 160 -46.33 -17.57 0.25
N ARG A 161 -46.42 -18.15 -0.95
CA ARG A 161 -45.29 -18.75 -1.69
C ARG A 161 -44.20 -17.70 -2.03
N GLU A 162 -44.55 -16.44 -2.31
CA GLU A 162 -43.56 -15.38 -2.51
C GLU A 162 -42.85 -14.97 -1.19
N ARG A 163 -43.60 -14.89 -0.08
CA ARG A 163 -43.03 -14.62 1.26
C ARG A 163 -42.09 -15.74 1.69
N GLU A 164 -42.49 -17.00 1.51
CA GLU A 164 -41.66 -18.19 1.76
C GLU A 164 -40.41 -18.21 0.89
N ARG A 165 -40.53 -17.94 -0.42
CA ARG A 165 -39.38 -17.85 -1.34
C ARG A 165 -38.43 -16.69 -0.99
N ARG A 166 -38.94 -15.55 -0.52
CA ARG A 166 -38.11 -14.42 -0.04
C ARG A 166 -37.40 -14.77 1.26
N ALA A 167 -38.04 -15.52 2.17
CA ALA A 167 -37.43 -16.03 3.38
C ALA A 167 -36.34 -17.09 3.08
N GLU A 168 -36.60 -18.06 2.20
CA GLU A 168 -35.60 -19.05 1.75
C GLU A 168 -34.39 -18.36 1.09
N ALA A 169 -34.64 -17.37 0.22
CA ALA A 169 -33.58 -16.60 -0.42
C ALA A 169 -32.71 -15.87 0.62
N SER A 170 -33.32 -15.23 1.63
CA SER A 170 -32.62 -14.51 2.70
C SER A 170 -31.83 -15.46 3.61
N LEU A 171 -32.41 -16.60 4.02
CA LEU A 171 -31.71 -17.64 4.78
C LEU A 171 -30.49 -18.15 4.01
N ARG A 172 -30.68 -18.50 2.73
CA ARG A 172 -29.62 -19.01 1.86
C ARG A 172 -28.58 -17.95 1.48
N GLU A 173 -28.90 -16.67 1.56
CA GLU A 173 -27.93 -15.57 1.44
C GLU A 173 -27.10 -15.43 2.72
N ARG A 174 -27.75 -15.47 3.89
CA ARG A 174 -27.09 -15.48 5.21
C ARG A 174 -26.16 -16.69 5.37
N GLU A 175 -26.58 -17.88 4.95
CA GLU A 175 -25.73 -19.08 4.92
C GLU A 175 -24.50 -18.90 4.01
N ARG A 176 -24.67 -18.34 2.81
CA ARG A 176 -23.55 -18.00 1.91
C ARG A 176 -22.61 -16.97 2.52
N GLU A 177 -23.11 -16.02 3.30
CA GLU A 177 -22.28 -15.04 4.03
C GLU A 177 -21.48 -15.71 5.15
N VAL A 178 -22.12 -16.56 5.96
CA VAL A 178 -21.45 -17.36 6.99
C VAL A 178 -20.39 -18.30 6.38
N GLN A 179 -20.68 -18.94 5.25
CA GLN A 179 -19.70 -19.76 4.53
C GLN A 179 -18.54 -18.91 3.97
N ARG A 180 -18.79 -17.69 3.47
CA ARG A 180 -17.74 -16.78 2.98
C ARG A 180 -16.84 -16.28 4.12
N THR A 181 -17.41 -15.88 5.25
CA THR A 181 -16.63 -15.42 6.41
C THR A 181 -15.85 -16.56 7.05
N LEU A 182 -16.45 -17.75 7.23
CA LEU A 182 -15.77 -18.94 7.74
C LEU A 182 -14.63 -19.39 6.81
N ALA A 183 -14.86 -19.47 5.50
CA ALA A 183 -13.82 -19.84 4.54
C ALA A 183 -12.68 -18.82 4.46
N THR A 184 -12.95 -17.55 4.76
CA THR A 184 -11.92 -16.49 4.86
C THR A 184 -11.12 -16.66 6.15
N HIS A 185 -11.79 -16.71 7.32
CA HIS A 185 -11.15 -16.89 8.61
C HIS A 185 -10.29 -18.15 8.70
N LEU A 186 -10.77 -19.29 8.17
CA LEU A 186 -9.97 -20.52 8.11
C LEU A 186 -8.68 -20.35 7.28
N ARG A 187 -8.76 -19.69 6.12
CA ARG A 187 -7.59 -19.41 5.28
C ARG A 187 -6.61 -18.48 5.96
N ASP A 188 -7.08 -17.44 6.64
CA ASP A 188 -6.22 -16.45 7.28
C ASP A 188 -5.51 -17.03 8.51
N ARG A 189 -6.23 -17.78 9.34
CA ARG A 189 -5.66 -18.60 10.43
C ARG A 189 -4.64 -19.64 9.92
N ASP A 190 -4.86 -20.19 8.72
CA ASP A 190 -3.96 -21.16 8.10
C ASP A 190 -2.68 -20.49 7.54
N LYS A 191 -2.79 -19.29 6.93
CA LYS A 191 -1.63 -18.44 6.60
C LYS A 191 -0.86 -18.03 7.84
N GLU A 192 -1.54 -17.63 8.90
CA GLU A 192 -0.95 -17.20 10.17
C GLU A 192 -0.07 -18.31 10.78
N ARG A 193 -0.57 -19.55 10.84
CA ARG A 193 0.25 -20.71 11.28
C ARG A 193 1.44 -21.00 10.36
N GLN A 194 1.34 -20.72 9.06
CA GLN A 194 2.48 -20.82 8.14
C GLN A 194 3.50 -19.69 8.38
N HIS A 195 3.03 -18.45 8.56
CA HIS A 195 3.87 -17.30 8.86
C HIS A 195 4.59 -17.44 10.21
N HIS A 196 3.97 -17.98 11.25
CA HIS A 196 4.65 -18.27 12.52
C HIS A 196 5.79 -19.27 12.34
N ARG A 197 5.55 -20.43 11.72
CA ARG A 197 6.58 -21.44 11.43
C ARG A 197 7.74 -20.91 10.58
N HIS A 198 7.44 -20.09 9.58
CA HIS A 198 8.46 -19.41 8.79
C HIS A 198 9.24 -18.39 9.63
N THR A 199 8.55 -17.58 10.45
CA THR A 199 9.19 -16.59 11.34
C THR A 199 10.08 -17.26 12.39
N GLU A 200 9.66 -18.39 12.97
CA GLU A 200 10.45 -19.23 13.87
C GLU A 200 11.73 -19.72 13.18
N ALA A 201 11.62 -20.25 11.96
CA ALA A 201 12.76 -20.70 11.17
C ALA A 201 13.71 -19.54 10.78
N VAL A 202 13.17 -18.35 10.44
CA VAL A 202 13.95 -17.12 10.20
C VAL A 202 14.68 -16.69 11.48
N GLN A 203 14.05 -16.76 12.65
CA GLN A 203 14.67 -16.45 13.94
C GLN A 203 15.79 -17.45 14.28
N HIS A 204 15.55 -18.76 14.14
CA HIS A 204 16.57 -19.79 14.36
C HIS A 204 17.77 -19.61 13.43
N PHE A 205 17.52 -19.32 12.14
CA PHE A 205 18.59 -19.05 11.18
C PHE A 205 19.36 -17.76 11.51
N SER A 206 18.67 -16.71 11.92
CA SER A 206 19.29 -15.43 12.29
C SER A 206 20.15 -15.54 13.56
N ALA A 207 19.71 -16.34 14.55
CA ALA A 207 20.52 -16.64 15.73
C ALA A 207 21.77 -17.45 15.37
N LEU A 208 21.64 -18.47 14.51
CA LEU A 208 22.76 -19.27 14.02
C LEU A 208 23.78 -18.42 13.23
N LEU A 209 23.31 -17.45 12.44
CA LEU A 209 24.15 -16.46 11.78
C LEU A 209 24.87 -15.55 12.79
N ALA A 210 24.19 -15.08 13.85
CA ALA A 210 24.81 -14.22 14.86
C ALA A 210 25.97 -14.88 15.61
N ASP A 211 25.84 -16.16 15.95
CA ASP A 211 26.89 -16.93 16.65
C ASP A 211 28.11 -17.22 15.77
N LEU A 212 27.86 -17.78 14.58
CA LEU A 212 28.91 -18.35 13.72
C LEU A 212 29.47 -17.33 12.72
N VAL A 213 28.61 -16.51 12.11
CA VAL A 213 29.01 -15.50 11.11
C VAL A 213 29.27 -14.17 11.83
N ARG A 214 30.43 -14.05 12.47
CA ARG A 214 30.88 -12.81 13.13
C ARG A 214 31.77 -11.92 12.25
N ASN A 215 32.25 -12.44 11.12
CA ASN A 215 33.11 -11.73 10.16
C ASN A 215 32.31 -11.28 8.93
N GLY A 216 32.16 -9.96 8.76
CA GLY A 216 31.41 -9.35 7.65
C GLY A 216 32.03 -9.52 6.25
N ASP A 217 33.25 -10.03 6.15
CA ASP A 217 33.93 -10.31 4.88
C ASP A 217 33.82 -11.80 4.45
N LEU A 218 33.05 -12.62 5.17
CA LEU A 218 32.79 -14.02 4.81
C LEU A 218 31.93 -14.13 3.53
N ALA A 219 32.30 -15.04 2.63
CA ALA A 219 31.47 -15.38 1.48
C ALA A 219 30.40 -16.43 1.86
N TRP A 220 29.20 -16.33 1.29
CA TRP A 220 28.09 -17.26 1.55
C TRP A 220 28.48 -18.75 1.37
N ARG A 221 29.27 -19.07 0.33
CA ARG A 221 29.76 -20.44 0.07
C ARG A 221 30.64 -21.00 1.18
N GLU A 222 31.24 -20.14 1.99
CA GLU A 222 32.05 -20.51 3.16
C GLU A 222 31.22 -20.56 4.43
N ALA A 223 30.41 -19.51 4.69
CA ALA A 223 29.48 -19.51 5.80
C ALA A 223 28.57 -20.75 5.76
N LYS A 224 27.97 -21.08 4.60
CA LYS A 224 27.16 -22.29 4.41
C LYS A 224 27.90 -23.61 4.67
N ARG A 225 29.23 -23.66 4.53
CA ARG A 225 30.07 -24.83 4.89
C ARG A 225 30.34 -24.94 6.39
N GLN A 226 30.23 -23.84 7.14
CA GLN A 226 30.34 -23.80 8.59
C GLN A 226 28.96 -24.03 9.24
N LEU A 227 27.95 -23.26 8.82
CA LEU A 227 26.56 -23.33 9.30
C LEU A 227 25.97 -24.76 9.22
N ARG A 228 26.21 -25.48 8.12
CA ARG A 228 25.78 -26.88 7.93
C ARG A 228 26.40 -27.92 8.87
N LYS A 229 27.32 -27.54 9.75
CA LYS A 229 27.88 -28.43 10.79
C LYS A 229 27.18 -28.26 12.14
N ASP A 230 26.38 -27.20 12.30
CA ASP A 230 25.60 -26.95 13.50
C ASP A 230 24.23 -27.62 13.36
N HIS A 231 23.79 -28.35 14.37
CA HIS A 231 22.49 -29.04 14.40
C HIS A 231 21.32 -28.08 14.15
N ARG A 232 21.45 -26.80 14.53
CA ARG A 232 20.43 -25.76 14.34
C ARG A 232 20.21 -25.38 12.87
N TRP A 233 21.04 -25.84 11.94
CA TRP A 233 20.79 -25.68 10.50
C TRP A 233 19.45 -26.30 10.08
N GLU A 234 19.07 -27.45 10.66
CA GLU A 234 17.83 -28.14 10.31
C GLU A 234 16.58 -27.47 10.94
N LEU A 235 16.74 -26.70 12.02
CA LEU A 235 15.65 -25.84 12.55
C LEU A 235 15.23 -24.73 11.57
N ALA A 236 16.06 -24.48 10.55
CA ALA A 236 15.75 -23.58 9.45
C ALA A 236 15.36 -24.32 8.16
N GLU A 237 15.15 -25.64 8.15
CA GLU A 237 14.93 -26.44 6.92
C GLU A 237 13.83 -25.86 6.02
N SER A 238 12.74 -25.37 6.60
CA SER A 238 11.57 -24.77 5.92
C SER A 238 11.84 -23.49 5.12
N LEU A 239 12.98 -22.81 5.35
CA LEU A 239 13.42 -21.70 4.50
C LEU A 239 14.07 -22.24 3.22
N ASP A 240 13.77 -21.67 2.06
CA ASP A 240 14.45 -22.08 0.83
C ASP A 240 15.93 -21.64 0.79
N ARG A 241 16.65 -22.01 -0.27
CA ARG A 241 18.07 -21.70 -0.40
C ARG A 241 18.30 -20.19 -0.57
N GLU A 242 17.44 -19.55 -1.35
CA GLU A 242 17.53 -18.18 -1.82
C GLU A 242 17.22 -17.21 -0.66
N GLU A 243 16.28 -17.54 0.21
CA GLU A 243 16.02 -16.84 1.47
C GLU A 243 17.15 -17.02 2.49
N LYS A 244 17.69 -18.24 2.65
CA LYS A 244 18.88 -18.44 3.51
C LYS A 244 20.08 -17.60 3.01
N GLU A 245 20.21 -17.44 1.69
CA GLU A 245 21.22 -16.56 1.07
C GLU A 245 20.88 -15.06 1.26
N ARG A 246 19.60 -14.68 1.18
CA ARG A 246 19.10 -13.32 1.47
C ARG A 246 19.38 -12.91 2.93
N LEU A 247 18.99 -13.73 3.89
CA LEU A 247 19.18 -13.50 5.33
C LEU A 247 20.66 -13.45 5.71
N PHE A 248 21.49 -14.29 5.09
CA PHE A 248 22.94 -14.21 5.23
C PHE A 248 23.49 -12.84 4.76
N ASN A 249 23.10 -12.40 3.56
CA ASN A 249 23.55 -11.11 3.02
C ASN A 249 23.05 -9.93 3.87
N GLU A 250 21.81 -10.01 4.37
CA GLU A 250 21.22 -9.03 5.27
C GLU A 250 21.99 -8.94 6.59
N HIS A 251 22.36 -10.08 7.20
CA HIS A 251 23.19 -10.13 8.41
C HIS A 251 24.60 -9.59 8.19
N ILE A 252 25.25 -9.92 7.07
CA ILE A 252 26.54 -9.34 6.67
C ILE A 252 26.44 -7.81 6.54
N GLU A 253 25.37 -7.30 5.93
CA GLU A 253 25.13 -5.86 5.81
C GLU A 253 24.82 -5.20 7.18
N GLN A 254 24.10 -5.88 8.07
CA GLN A 254 23.89 -5.45 9.46
C GLN A 254 25.20 -5.42 10.27
N LEU A 255 26.12 -6.36 10.07
CA LEU A 255 27.47 -6.31 10.66
C LEU A 255 28.28 -5.14 10.10
N GLY A 256 28.19 -4.89 8.79
CA GLY A 256 28.79 -3.73 8.13
C GLY A 256 28.31 -2.40 8.74
N ARG A 257 26.98 -2.25 8.88
CA ARG A 257 26.35 -1.13 9.61
C ARG A 257 26.89 -1.01 11.04
N LYS A 258 26.72 -2.05 11.88
CA LYS A 258 27.18 -2.04 13.29
C LYS A 258 28.67 -1.73 13.47
N LYS A 259 29.54 -2.07 12.51
CA LYS A 259 30.95 -1.66 12.50
C LYS A 259 31.13 -0.17 12.14
N ARG A 260 30.46 0.29 11.08
CA ARG A 260 30.51 1.67 10.60
C ARG A 260 29.96 2.65 11.62
N ASP A 261 28.84 2.30 12.24
CA ASP A 261 28.13 3.18 13.17
C ASP A 261 29.01 3.42 14.41
N LYS A 262 29.70 2.37 14.92
CA LYS A 262 30.74 2.47 15.97
C LYS A 262 32.01 3.22 15.55
N PHE A 263 32.32 3.29 14.26
CA PHE A 263 33.39 4.13 13.75
C PHE A 263 32.95 5.60 13.67
N ARG A 264 31.68 5.88 13.36
CA ARG A 264 31.09 7.22 13.39
C ARG A 264 30.93 7.75 14.82
N GLU A 265 30.55 6.91 15.79
CA GLU A 265 30.59 7.23 17.23
C GLU A 265 31.99 7.72 17.65
N LEU A 266 33.04 6.98 17.28
CA LEU A 266 34.43 7.35 17.54
C LEU A 266 34.86 8.64 16.81
N LEU A 267 34.32 8.93 15.61
CA LEU A 267 34.57 10.21 14.92
C LEU A 267 33.89 11.39 15.63
N ASP A 268 32.70 11.20 16.21
CA ASP A 268 32.04 12.20 17.05
C ASP A 268 32.82 12.43 18.37
N GLU A 269 33.26 11.36 19.05
CA GLU A 269 34.10 11.44 20.27
C GLU A 269 35.43 12.18 20.05
N VAL A 270 36.03 12.05 18.87
CA VAL A 270 37.30 12.69 18.49
C VAL A 270 37.11 14.13 17.98
N GLY A 271 35.87 14.65 17.95
CA GLY A 271 35.58 16.03 17.54
C GLY A 271 35.57 16.26 16.03
N ALA A 272 35.58 15.20 15.21
CA ALA A 272 35.55 15.33 13.75
C ALA A 272 34.21 15.88 13.23
N SER A 273 33.15 15.88 14.04
CA SER A 273 31.88 16.58 13.72
C SER A 273 31.95 18.09 13.91
N THR A 274 32.78 18.59 14.82
CA THR A 274 33.03 20.03 14.98
C THR A 274 34.07 20.55 13.99
N GLU A 275 35.10 19.76 13.69
CA GLU A 275 36.15 20.13 12.73
C GLU A 275 35.79 19.72 11.29
N LEU A 276 34.75 20.32 10.72
CA LEU A 276 34.25 20.01 9.36
C LEU A 276 35.26 20.26 8.21
N THR A 277 36.41 20.86 8.52
CA THR A 277 37.55 21.09 7.60
C THR A 277 38.77 20.21 7.91
N ALA A 278 38.72 19.35 8.92
CA ALA A 278 39.85 18.53 9.34
C ALA A 278 40.35 17.57 8.24
N SER A 279 41.66 17.37 8.20
CA SER A 279 42.26 16.39 7.30
C SER A 279 42.19 14.99 7.91
N TRP A 280 41.97 13.96 7.07
CA TRP A 280 42.02 12.57 7.50
C TRP A 280 43.34 12.22 8.21
N LYS A 281 44.46 12.83 7.80
CA LYS A 281 45.78 12.58 8.41
C LYS A 281 45.89 13.05 9.85
N ASP A 282 45.05 13.99 10.27
CA ASP A 282 45.09 14.58 11.61
C ASP A 282 44.17 13.82 12.55
N ILE A 283 42.91 13.63 12.17
CA ILE A 283 41.95 12.77 12.88
C ILE A 283 42.49 11.33 13.03
N LYS A 284 43.18 10.78 12.02
CA LYS A 284 43.80 9.45 12.11
C LYS A 284 44.85 9.32 13.22
N LYS A 285 45.49 10.41 13.67
CA LYS A 285 46.53 10.36 14.73
C LYS A 285 45.95 9.95 16.09
N SER A 286 44.71 10.35 16.38
CA SER A 286 43.96 9.98 17.59
C SER A 286 43.18 8.67 17.41
N LEU A 287 42.72 8.34 16.20
CA LEU A 287 42.01 7.07 15.92
C LEU A 287 42.89 5.82 16.00
N LYS A 288 44.20 5.93 15.72
CA LYS A 288 45.10 4.81 15.42
C LYS A 288 45.14 3.70 16.50
N ASP A 289 44.94 4.06 17.77
CA ASP A 289 45.05 3.18 18.92
C ASP A 289 43.68 2.63 19.39
N ASP A 290 42.55 3.11 18.86
CA ASP A 290 41.22 2.68 19.28
C ASP A 290 40.82 1.32 18.64
N PRO A 291 40.38 0.32 19.42
CA PRO A 291 39.97 -0.98 18.88
C PRO A 291 38.81 -0.94 17.87
N ARG A 292 37.96 0.09 17.86
CA ARG A 292 36.87 0.28 16.88
C ARG A 292 37.40 0.66 15.51
N TYR A 293 38.40 1.55 15.43
CA TYR A 293 39.10 1.87 14.17
C TYR A 293 39.73 0.61 13.56
N LEU A 294 40.48 -0.15 14.37
CA LEU A 294 41.12 -1.40 13.94
C LEU A 294 40.12 -2.49 13.52
N LYS A 295 38.95 -2.57 14.17
CA LYS A 295 37.89 -3.57 13.86
C LYS A 295 36.94 -3.14 12.73
N PHE A 296 36.83 -1.85 12.44
CA PHE A 296 36.05 -1.32 11.32
C PHE A 296 36.64 -1.80 9.99
N SER A 297 37.90 -1.46 9.72
CA SER A 297 38.61 -1.92 8.53
C SER A 297 40.13 -1.89 8.68
N SER A 298 40.78 -2.98 8.26
CA SER A 298 42.23 -3.03 8.04
C SER A 298 42.70 -2.24 6.80
N SER A 299 41.78 -1.72 5.98
CA SER A 299 42.11 -0.87 4.83
C SER A 299 41.87 0.60 5.18
N ASP A 300 42.96 1.33 5.40
CA ASP A 300 42.95 2.78 5.66
C ASP A 300 42.16 3.57 4.61
N ARG A 301 42.19 3.13 3.34
CA ARG A 301 41.44 3.75 2.23
C ARG A 301 39.92 3.58 2.37
N LYS A 302 39.44 2.52 3.04
CA LYS A 302 38.01 2.40 3.43
C LYS A 302 37.69 3.38 4.57
N CYS A 303 38.57 3.51 5.57
CA CYS A 303 38.42 4.45 6.69
C CYS A 303 38.40 5.91 6.23
N GLU A 304 39.32 6.32 5.35
CA GLU A 304 39.34 7.65 4.75
C GLU A 304 38.07 7.94 3.93
N LYS A 305 37.55 6.94 3.19
CA LYS A 305 36.30 7.10 2.45
C LYS A 305 35.12 7.32 3.39
N GLU A 306 34.99 6.48 4.42
CA GLU A 306 33.91 6.61 5.42
C GLU A 306 33.99 7.93 6.18
N PHE A 307 35.19 8.39 6.56
CA PHE A 307 35.40 9.71 7.14
C PHE A 307 34.89 10.84 6.22
N LYS A 308 35.23 10.81 4.92
CA LYS A 308 34.74 11.81 3.95
C LYS A 308 33.22 11.73 3.74
N GLU A 309 32.63 10.55 3.86
CA GLU A 309 31.18 10.34 3.80
C GLU A 309 30.50 10.91 5.06
N TYR A 310 31.05 10.64 6.25
CA TYR A 310 30.63 11.22 7.53
C TYR A 310 30.73 12.75 7.57
N ILE A 311 31.84 13.35 7.15
CA ILE A 311 31.99 14.82 7.09
C ILE A 311 30.96 15.43 6.11
N LYS A 312 30.72 14.77 4.97
CA LYS A 312 29.68 15.19 4.03
C LYS A 312 28.28 15.10 4.65
N ASP A 313 27.98 14.05 5.41
CA ASP A 313 26.69 13.88 6.09
C ASP A 313 26.48 14.96 7.16
N LYS A 314 27.50 15.25 8.00
CA LYS A 314 27.47 16.35 8.99
C LYS A 314 27.33 17.72 8.31
N LEU A 315 27.99 17.95 7.16
CA LEU A 315 27.81 19.14 6.32
C LEU A 315 26.43 19.24 5.66
N VAL A 316 25.71 18.14 5.47
CA VAL A 316 24.32 18.14 4.98
C VAL A 316 23.35 18.44 6.13
N ALA A 317 23.58 17.85 7.32
CA ALA A 317 22.82 18.16 8.54
C ALA A 317 22.93 19.64 8.89
N ALA A 318 24.14 20.18 9.07
CA ALA A 318 24.33 21.60 9.40
C ALA A 318 23.74 22.57 8.35
N LYS A 319 23.57 22.12 7.09
CA LYS A 319 22.88 22.88 6.03
C LYS A 319 21.36 22.71 6.01
N ALA A 320 20.81 21.71 6.69
CA ALA A 320 19.39 21.61 7.00
C ALA A 320 19.08 22.48 8.22
N ASP A 321 19.82 22.30 9.32
CA ASP A 321 19.67 23.04 10.58
C ASP A 321 19.77 24.57 10.34
N PHE A 322 20.74 25.02 9.54
CA PHE A 322 20.89 26.43 9.17
C PHE A 322 19.77 26.96 8.25
N ARG A 323 19.03 26.09 7.53
CA ARG A 323 17.84 26.52 6.78
C ARG A 323 16.60 26.61 7.67
N GLU A 324 16.48 25.72 8.65
CA GLU A 324 15.41 25.73 9.64
C GLU A 324 15.50 26.99 10.52
N LEU A 325 16.71 27.38 10.92
CA LEU A 325 17.00 28.64 11.63
C LEU A 325 16.70 29.92 10.81
N LEU A 326 16.42 29.80 9.51
CA LEU A 326 16.11 30.92 8.60
C LEU A 326 14.64 30.92 8.12
N GLN A 327 13.75 30.16 8.79
CA GLN A 327 12.31 30.07 8.51
C GLN A 327 11.47 30.69 9.64
#